data_AF-A0A2D0L3Z0-F1
#
_entry.id   AF-A0A2D0L3Z0-F1
#
_cell.length_a   1.000
_cell.length_b   1.000
_cell.length_c   1.000
_cell.angle_alpha   90.00
_cell.angle_beta   90.00
_cell.angle_gamma   90.00
#
_symmetry.space_group_name_H-M   'P 1'
#
loop_
_entity.id
_entity.type
_entity.pdbx_description
1 polymer ?
#
loop_
_entity_poly.entity_id
_entity_poly.type
_entity_poly.pdbx_seq_one_letter_code
_entity_poly.pdbx_strand_id
1 'polypeptide(L)' 'MNKLPRNYGWNRVKLAQHSYDDLERLEIDVKENHACEDGIYLIDAKGRKKLDAISWAIYYKNKAERNEKAGTEKM' A
#
# COMPACT_ATOMS: atom_id res chain seq x y z
N MET A 1 -4.83 -7.25 -20.71
CA MET A 1 -3.80 -6.86 -19.74
C MET A 1 -4.46 -6.03 -18.65
N ASN A 2 -4.52 -6.53 -17.42
CA ASN A 2 -5.11 -5.78 -16.30
C ASN A 2 -4.20 -4.60 -15.94
N LYS A 3 -4.71 -3.38 -16.15
CA LYS A 3 -4.01 -2.13 -15.81
C LYS A 3 -3.67 -2.11 -14.31
N LEU A 4 -2.49 -1.58 -13.98
CA LEU A 4 -2.08 -1.38 -12.58
C LEU A 4 -3.05 -0.38 -11.90
N PRO A 5 -3.39 -0.58 -10.62
CA PRO A 5 -4.21 0.37 -9.87
C PRO A 5 -3.59 1.78 -9.83
N ARG A 6 -4.42 2.81 -9.62
CA ARG A 6 -3.95 4.19 -9.55
C ARG A 6 -3.11 4.40 -8.29
N ASN A 7 -1.86 4.85 -8.42
CA ASN A 7 -0.95 5.02 -7.28
C ASN A 7 -1.13 6.33 -6.50
N TYR A 8 -1.97 7.27 -6.98
CA TYR A 8 -2.25 8.57 -6.36
C TYR A 8 -1.00 9.39 -5.95
N GLY A 9 0.12 9.26 -6.68
CA GLY A 9 1.38 9.89 -6.29
C GLY A 9 1.89 9.39 -4.93
N TRP A 10 1.56 8.15 -4.55
CA TRP A 10 1.93 7.49 -3.30
C TRP A 10 1.34 8.17 -2.05
N ASN A 11 0.19 8.84 -2.18
CA ASN A 11 -0.55 9.35 -1.04
C ASN A 11 -1.20 8.20 -0.26
N ARG A 12 -0.64 7.88 0.91
CA ARG A 12 -1.10 6.82 1.82
C ARG A 12 -2.60 6.84 2.16
N VAL A 13 -3.21 8.02 2.31
CA VAL A 13 -4.65 8.12 2.66
C VAL A 13 -5.52 7.79 1.45
N LYS A 14 -5.13 8.24 0.25
CA LYS A 14 -5.85 7.90 -0.98
C LYS A 14 -5.65 6.43 -1.37
N LEU A 15 -4.44 5.89 -1.15
CA LEU A 15 -4.17 4.47 -1.37
C LEU A 15 -5.02 3.57 -0.47
N ALA A 16 -5.32 3.97 0.76
CA ALA A 16 -6.15 3.19 1.69
C ALA A 16 -7.59 2.94 1.18
N GLN A 17 -8.03 3.67 0.15
CA GLN A 17 -9.33 3.49 -0.50
C GLN A 17 -9.37 2.28 -1.44
N HIS A 18 -8.21 1.74 -1.83
CA HIS A 18 -8.13 0.52 -2.65
C HIS A 18 -8.52 -0.74 -1.86
N SER A 19 -8.79 -1.83 -2.58
CA SER A 19 -8.88 -3.17 -1.98
C SER A 19 -7.50 -3.66 -1.53
N TYR A 20 -7.46 -4.67 -0.67
CA TYR A 20 -6.20 -5.31 -0.28
C TYR A 20 -5.48 -5.92 -1.50
N ASP A 21 -6.23 -6.55 -2.41
CA ASP A 21 -5.68 -7.11 -3.66
C ASP A 21 -5.05 -6.03 -4.55
N ASP A 22 -5.67 -4.85 -4.67
CA ASP A 22 -5.09 -3.75 -5.44
C ASP A 22 -3.84 -3.16 -4.77
N LEU A 23 -3.79 -3.14 -3.43
CA LEU A 23 -2.59 -2.76 -2.68
C LEU A 23 -1.47 -3.79 -2.85
N GLU A 24 -1.78 -5.09 -2.85
CA GLU A 24 -0.83 -6.17 -3.11
C GLU A 24 -0.26 -6.07 -4.53
N ARG A 25 -1.11 -5.83 -5.53
CA ARG A 25 -0.67 -5.64 -6.92
C ARG A 25 0.29 -4.46 -7.06
N LEU A 26 0.04 -3.36 -6.35
CA LEU A 26 0.96 -2.22 -6.29
C LEU A 26 2.27 -2.57 -5.57
N GLU A 27 2.22 -3.38 -4.51
CA GLU A 27 3.41 -3.84 -3.79
C GLU A 27 4.31 -4.70 -4.68
N ILE A 28 3.73 -5.66 -5.41
CA ILE A 28 4.45 -6.52 -6.35
C ILE A 28 5.11 -5.67 -7.44
N ASP A 29 4.36 -4.77 -8.07
CA ASP A 29 4.91 -3.86 -9.09
C ASP A 29 6.08 -3.01 -8.56
N VAL A 30 5.97 -2.50 -7.33
CA VAL A 30 7.07 -1.74 -6.71
C VAL A 30 8.29 -2.62 -6.48
N LYS A 31 8.11 -3.84 -5.98
CA LYS A 31 9.22 -4.78 -5.75
C LYS A 31 9.93 -5.14 -7.05
N GLU A 32 9.19 -5.40 -8.12
CA GLU A 32 9.74 -5.75 -9.43
C GLU A 32 10.49 -4.56 -10.05
N ASN A 33 9.91 -3.36 -10.05
CA ASN A 33 10.49 -2.20 -10.74
C ASN A 33 11.57 -1.46 -9.93
N HIS A 34 11.69 -1.74 -8.63
CA HIS A 34 12.70 -1.13 -7.75
C HIS A 34 13.66 -2.15 -7.14
N ALA A 35 13.67 -3.39 -7.62
CA ALA A 35 14.68 -4.36 -7.25
C ALA A 35 16.08 -3.78 -7.52
N CYS A 36 16.94 -3.86 -6.52
CA CYS A 36 18.34 -3.48 -6.65
C CYS A 36 19.22 -4.46 -5.89
N GLU A 37 20.46 -4.62 -6.35
CA GLU A 37 21.50 -5.33 -5.63
C GLU A 37 22.50 -4.30 -5.10
N ASP A 38 22.17 -3.67 -3.97
CA ASP A 38 23.03 -2.67 -3.33
C ASP A 38 23.39 -3.11 -1.92
N GLY A 39 24.26 -4.14 -1.84
CA GLY A 39 24.91 -4.68 -0.63
C GLY A 39 23.99 -5.11 0.52
N ILE A 40 23.31 -4.14 1.12
CA ILE A 40 22.37 -4.26 2.24
C ILE A 40 20.91 -4.20 1.76
N TYR A 41 20.61 -3.48 0.68
CA TYR A 41 19.24 -3.24 0.24
C TYR A 41 18.87 -4.03 -1.02
N LEU A 42 17.74 -4.74 -0.93
CA LEU A 42 17.12 -5.46 -2.05
C LEU A 42 16.21 -4.57 -2.91
N ILE A 43 15.80 -3.42 -2.38
CA ILE A 43 14.90 -2.45 -3.03
C ILE A 43 15.53 -1.07 -2.94
N ASP A 44 15.53 -0.30 -4.03
CA ASP A 44 16.14 1.03 -4.07
C ASP A 44 15.44 2.04 -3.11
N ALA A 45 16.07 3.19 -2.89
CA ALA A 45 15.54 4.21 -1.97
C ALA A 45 14.15 4.75 -2.36
N LYS A 46 13.81 4.78 -3.66
CA LYS A 46 12.49 5.21 -4.14
C LYS A 46 11.45 4.12 -3.90
N GLY A 47 11.77 2.87 -4.19
CA GLY A 47 10.93 1.70 -3.95
C GLY A 47 10.59 1.56 -2.47
N ARG A 48 11.57 1.70 -1.57
CA ARG A 48 11.33 1.66 -0.12
C ARG A 48 10.33 2.73 0.35
N LYS A 49 10.40 3.95 -0.19
CA LYS A 49 9.42 5.02 0.12
C LYS A 49 8.01 4.67 -0.39
N LYS A 50 7.90 4.02 -1.54
CA LYS A 50 6.61 3.57 -2.09
C LYS A 50 6.01 2.43 -1.28
N LEU A 51 6.83 1.46 -0.87
CA LEU A 51 6.42 0.37 0.02
C LEU A 51 5.96 0.89 1.37
N ASP A 52 6.66 1.87 1.97
CA ASP A 52 6.21 2.52 3.21
C ASP A 52 4.83 3.18 3.04
N ALA A 53 4.59 3.86 1.92
CA ALA A 53 3.29 4.44 1.63
C ALA A 53 2.17 3.38 1.53
N ILE A 54 2.46 2.20 0.96
CA ILE A 54 1.52 1.06 0.92
C ILE A 54 1.28 0.52 2.34
N SER A 55 2.33 0.33 3.15
CA SER A 55 2.18 -0.13 4.54
C SER A 55 1.31 0.82 5.36
N TRP A 56 1.51 2.13 5.21
CA TRP A 56 0.64 3.13 5.85
C TRP A 56 -0.80 3.10 5.34
N ALA A 57 -1.00 2.86 4.05
CA ALA A 57 -2.34 2.72 3.46
C ALA A 57 -3.10 1.54 4.09
N ILE A 58 -2.43 0.38 4.22
CA ILE A 58 -2.96 -0.81 4.89
C ILE A 58 -3.31 -0.50 6.34
N TYR A 59 -2.43 0.19 7.07
CA TYR A 59 -2.71 0.62 8.44
C TYR A 59 -3.97 1.49 8.53
N TYR A 60 -4.13 2.49 7.66
CA TYR A 60 -5.30 3.37 7.67
C TYR A 60 -6.59 2.64 7.30
N LYS A 61 -6.52 1.72 6.32
CA LYS A 61 -7.65 0.88 5.94
C LYS A 61 -8.11 0.01 7.11
N ASN A 62 -7.18 -0.73 7.72
CA ASN A 62 -7.45 -1.51 8.93
C ASN A 62 -8.01 -0.66 10.08
N LYS A 63 -7.50 0.57 10.26
CA LYS A 63 -8.00 1.49 11.29
C LYS A 63 -9.45 1.93 11.02
N ALA A 64 -9.79 2.24 9.76
CA ALA A 64 -11.15 2.59 9.37
C ALA A 64 -12.10 1.41 9.60
N GLU A 65 -11.75 0.21 9.12
CA GLU A 65 -12.55 -1.00 9.28
C GLU A 65 -12.80 -1.37 10.74
N ARG A 66 -11.81 -1.18 11.64
CA ARG A 66 -12.00 -1.37 13.09
C ARG A 66 -12.98 -0.36 13.68
N ASN A 67 -12.88 0.90 13.28
CA ASN A 67 -13.76 1.96 13.77
C ASN A 67 -15.21 1.74 13.31
N GLU A 68 -15.40 1.28 12.07
CA GLU A 68 -16.71 0.90 11.53
C GLU A 68 -17.33 -0.23 12.34
N LYS A 69 -16.58 -1.31 12.60
CA LYS A 69 -17.04 -2.44 13.42
C LYS A 69 -17.45 -2.00 14.83
N ALA A 70 -16.61 -1.19 15.49
CA ALA A 70 -16.89 -0.68 16.83
C ALA A 70 -18.10 0.29 16.88
N GLY A 71 -18.45 0.93 15.77
CA GLY A 71 -19.65 1.74 15.65
C GLY A 71 -20.91 0.90 15.52
N THR A 72 -20.87 -0.16 14.71
CA THR A 72 -21.98 -1.09 14.50
C THR A 72 -22.33 -1.89 15.76
N GLU A 73 -21.36 -2.26 16.58
CA GLU A 73 -21.59 -2.98 17.85
C GLU A 73 -22.25 -2.13 18.96
N LYS A 74 -22.29 -0.81 18.80
CA LYS A 74 -22.88 0.14 19.77
C LYS A 74 -24.32 0.55 19.43
N MET A 75 -24.86 0.09 18.31
CA MET A 75 -26.24 0.30 17.88
C MET A 75 -27.09 -0.94 18.16
#